data_AF-A0A0J9F4W4-F1
#
_entry.id   AF-A0A0J9F4W4-F1
#
_cell.length_a   1.000
_cell.length_b   1.000
_cell.length_c   1.000
_cell.angle_alpha   90.00
_cell.angle_beta   90.00
_cell.angle_gamma   90.00
#
_symmetry.space_group_name_H-M   'P 1'
#
loop_
_entity.id
_entity.type
_entity.pdbx_description
1 polymer ?
#
loop_
_entity_poly.entity_id
_entity_poly.type
_entity_poly.pdbx_seq_one_letter_code
_entity_poly.pdbx_strand_id
1 'polypeptide(L)' 'EEIREMMNHINSYPRKKWNGQAPIDLFVKIYGQEAAELLGLRKIPSDSIHLTPALLKK' A
#
# COMPACT_ATOMS: atom_id res chain seq x y z
N GLU A 1 0.20 -13.70 -6.42
CA GLU A 1 0.24 -13.26 -5.00
C GLU A 1 1.33 -12.22 -4.76
N GLU A 2 2.56 -12.49 -5.21
CA GLU A 2 3.74 -11.61 -5.11
C GLU A 2 3.51 -10.17 -5.64
N ILE A 3 2.82 -10.02 -6.78
CA ILE A 3 2.48 -8.68 -7.31
C ILE A 3 1.59 -7.92 -6.31
N ARG A 4 0.59 -8.58 -5.72
CA ARG A 4 -0.32 -7.95 -4.75
C ARG A 4 0.42 -7.55 -3.48
N GLU A 5 1.35 -8.38 -3.03
CA GLU A 5 2.24 -8.07 -1.90
C GLU A 5 3.08 -6.83 -2.21
N MET A 6 3.86 -6.85 -3.30
CA MET A 6 4.65 -5.70 -3.76
C MET A 6 3.82 -4.41 -3.88
N MET A 7 2.65 -4.49 -4.49
CA MET A 7 1.76 -3.35 -4.65
C MET A 7 1.26 -2.82 -3.31
N ASN A 8 0.94 -3.68 -2.33
CA ASN A 8 0.53 -3.23 -1.01
C ASN A 8 1.68 -2.49 -0.27
N HIS A 9 2.94 -2.92 -0.41
CA HIS A 9 4.08 -2.17 0.11
C HIS A 9 4.25 -0.80 -0.57
N ILE A 10 4.21 -0.76 -1.91
CA ILE A 10 4.32 0.49 -2.69
C ILE A 10 3.16 1.45 -2.36
N ASN A 11 1.95 0.92 -2.21
CA ASN A 11 0.74 1.70 -1.98
C ASN A 11 0.53 2.12 -0.53
N SER A 12 1.31 1.55 0.39
CA SER A 12 1.32 1.94 1.80
C SER A 12 2.37 3.00 2.13
N TYR A 13 3.32 3.24 1.21
CA TYR A 13 4.39 4.22 1.41
C TYR A 13 3.91 5.67 1.28
N PRO A 14 4.11 6.52 2.32
CA PRO A 14 3.82 7.95 2.30
C PRO A 14 4.53 8.70 1.17
N ARG A 15 3.84 9.63 0.50
CA ARG A 15 4.44 10.46 -0.55
C ARG A 15 4.41 11.94 -0.17
N LYS A 16 5.57 12.61 -0.24
CA LYS A 16 5.69 14.05 0.02
C LYS A 16 4.75 14.88 -0.86
N LYS A 17 4.58 14.50 -2.13
CA LYS A 17 3.65 15.17 -3.07
C LYS A 17 2.17 15.10 -2.66
N TRP A 18 1.83 14.24 -1.72
CA TRP A 18 0.49 14.08 -1.16
C TRP A 18 0.46 14.42 0.32
N ASN A 19 1.28 15.39 0.74
CA ASN A 19 1.36 15.86 2.11
C ASN A 19 1.61 14.73 3.14
N GLY A 20 2.43 13.74 2.76
CA GLY A 20 2.74 12.60 3.62
C GLY A 20 1.68 11.50 3.66
N GLN A 21 0.64 11.57 2.83
CA GLN A 21 -0.35 10.49 2.72
C GLN A 21 0.13 9.39 1.78
N ALA A 22 -0.27 8.15 2.06
CA ALA A 22 0.01 7.03 1.16
C ALA A 22 -1.10 6.86 0.11
N PRO A 23 -0.80 6.20 -1.03
CA PRO A 23 -1.81 5.90 -2.06
C PRO A 23 -3.08 5.23 -1.53
N ILE A 24 -2.95 4.25 -0.64
CA ILE A 24 -4.10 3.54 -0.09
C ILE A 24 -4.95 4.41 0.84
N ASP A 25 -4.34 5.34 1.57
CA ASP A 25 -5.09 6.25 2.47
C ASP A 25 -5.97 7.19 1.63
N LEU A 26 -5.43 7.68 0.50
CA LEU A 26 -6.18 8.47 -0.46
C LEU A 26 -7.29 7.66 -1.13
N PHE A 27 -7.00 6.41 -1.52
CA PHE A 27 -7.99 5.52 -2.11
C PHE A 27 -9.18 5.29 -1.19
N VAL A 28 -8.93 4.91 0.07
CA VAL A 28 -9.96 4.68 1.08
C VAL A 28 -10.77 5.95 1.35
N LYS A 29 -10.13 7.13 1.35
CA LYS A 29 -10.82 8.41 1.51
C LYS A 29 -11.80 8.71 0.36
N ILE A 30 -11.48 8.30 -0.87
CA ILE A 30 -12.30 8.59 -2.06
C ILE A 30 -13.39 7.54 -2.27
N TYR A 31 -13.05 6.26 -2.10
CA TYR A 31 -13.91 5.14 -2.50
C TYR A 31 -14.45 4.31 -1.32
N GLY A 32 -13.98 4.58 -0.09
CA GLY A 32 -14.36 3.84 1.11
C GLY A 32 -13.52 2.60 1.36
N GLN A 33 -13.62 2.12 2.60
CA GLN A 33 -12.89 0.94 3.08
C GLN A 33 -13.38 -0.36 2.43
N GLU A 34 -14.70 -0.50 2.23
CA GLU A 34 -15.30 -1.68 1.60
C GLU A 34 -14.74 -1.93 0.19
N ALA A 35 -14.59 -0.88 -0.63
CA ALA A 35 -14.00 -0.99 -1.95
C ALA A 35 -12.54 -1.46 -1.90
N ALA A 36 -11.76 -0.99 -0.92
CA ALA A 36 -10.38 -1.41 -0.75
C ALA A 36 -10.28 -2.90 -0.37
N GLU A 37 -11.17 -3.38 0.50
CA GLU A 37 -11.24 -4.78 0.93
C GLU A 37 -11.64 -5.71 -0.20
N LEU A 38 -12.66 -5.36 -0.98
CA LEU A 38 -13.09 -6.12 -2.16
C LEU A 38 -11.99 -6.26 -3.22
N LEU A 39 -11.14 -5.23 -3.35
CA LEU A 39 -9.97 -5.24 -4.25
C LEU A 39 -8.73 -5.91 -3.63
N GLY A 40 -8.80 -6.34 -2.36
CA GLY A 40 -7.68 -6.96 -1.64
C GLY A 40 -6.52 -6.00 -1.36
N LEU A 41 -6.79 -4.70 -1.28
CA LEU A 41 -5.81 -3.67 -0.93
C LEU A 41 -5.60 -3.69 0.59
N ARG A 42 -4.34 -3.65 1.02
CA ARG A 42 -4.00 -3.67 2.46
C ARG A 42 -2.96 -2.61 2.78
N LYS A 43 -3.20 -1.89 3.88
CA LYS A 43 -2.22 -0.96 4.45
C LYS A 43 -1.16 -1.75 5.19
N ILE A 44 0.09 -1.58 4.80
CA ILE A 44 1.26 -2.10 5.49
C ILE A 44 1.72 -1.05 6.51
N PRO A 45 1.97 -1.45 7.78
CA PRO A 45 2.61 -0.59 8.77
C PRO A 45 3.94 -0.04 8.27
N SER A 46 4.24 1.23 8.59
CA SER A 46 5.39 1.94 8.01
C SER A 46 6.74 1.25 8.24
N ASP A 47 6.90 0.60 9.39
CA ASP A 47 8.09 -0.18 9.78
C ASP A 47 8.24 -1.50 9.02
N SER A 48 7.16 -1.98 8.41
CA SER A 48 7.09 -3.24 7.67
C SER A 48 7.17 -3.04 6.15
N ILE A 49 7.33 -1.79 5.66
CA ILE A 49 7.39 -1.50 4.23
C ILE A 49 8.76 -1.88 3.64
N HIS A 50 8.76 -2.75 2.63
CA HIS A 50 9.94 -3.11 1.87
C HIS A 50 9.78 -2.67 0.41
N LEU A 51 10.61 -1.71 -0.03
CA LEU A 51 10.59 -1.17 -1.40
C LEU A 51 11.77 -1.64 -2.25
N THR A 52 12.36 -2.77 -1.88
CA THR A 52 13.51 -3.35 -2.58
C THR A 52 13.15 -4.75 -3.10
N PRO A 53 13.90 -5.28 -4.09
CA PRO A 53 13.69 -6.64 -4.57
C PRO A 53 13.79 -7.73 -3.49
N ALA A 54 14.38 -7.43 -2.33
CA ALA A 54 14.48 -8.37 -1.21
C ALA A 54 13.10 -8.82 -0.68
N LEU A 55 12.04 -8.03 -0.90
CA LEU A 55 10.67 -8.39 -0.51
C LEU A 55 10.23 -9.76 -1.04
N LEU A 56 10.66 -10.12 -2.25
CA LEU A 56 10.22 -11.36 -2.93
C LEU A 56 11.31 -12.44 -2.96
N LYS A 57 12.45 -12.20 -2.30
CA LYS A 57 13.50 -13.22 -2.18
C LYS A 57 13.11 -14.17 -1.06
N LYS A 58 12.88 -15.43 -1.42
CA LYS A 58 12.66 -16.53 -0.48
C LYS A 58 13.99 -17.14 -0.04
#